data_AF-A0A954FFV3-F1
#
_entry.id   AF-A0A954FFV3-F1
#
_cell.length_a   1.000
_cell.length_b   1.000
_cell.length_c   1.000
_cell.angle_alpha   90.00
_cell.angle_beta   90.00
_cell.angle_gamma   90.00
#
_symmetry.space_group_name_H-M   'P 1'
#
loop_
_entity.id
_entity.type
_entity.pdbx_description
1 polymer ?
#
loop_
_entity_poly.entity_id
_entity_poly.type
_entity_poly.pdbx_seq_one_letter_code
_entity_poly.pdbx_strand_id
1 'polypeptide(L)'
;MKTFQWTAALVCLLAASITNQASAHFLWLLPQVEGKNNAAKVQLYFGEAAEPDDPDLLKPLTGIKVWEKNAKGKLDTYSLTAGDDSLFITPEPKGAGRAAYGLSHTYGVITRGESQFLLQYYAKT
;
A
#
# COMPACT_ATOMS: atom_id res chain seq x y z
N MET A 1 28.31 -39.87 -21.49
CA MET A 1 28.07 -38.50 -22.00
C MET A 1 26.62 -38.04 -21.80
N LYS A 2 25.59 -38.85 -22.10
CA LYS A 2 24.18 -38.46 -21.95
C LYS A 2 23.74 -38.17 -20.50
N THR A 3 24.23 -38.95 -19.52
CA THR A 3 23.92 -38.77 -18.09
C THR A 3 24.45 -37.44 -17.52
N PHE A 4 25.64 -37.02 -17.97
CA PHE A 4 26.27 -35.76 -17.56
C PHE A 4 25.51 -34.52 -18.06
N GLN A 5 24.93 -34.58 -19.27
CA GLN A 5 24.09 -33.51 -19.81
C GLN A 5 22.76 -33.37 -19.04
N TRP A 6 22.19 -34.49 -18.57
CA TRP A 6 20.95 -34.48 -17.81
C TRP A 6 21.16 -33.91 -16.40
N THR A 7 22.26 -34.26 -15.73
CA THR A 7 22.61 -33.66 -14.44
C THR A 7 22.89 -32.16 -14.56
N ALA A 8 23.57 -31.71 -15.62
CA ALA A 8 23.79 -30.30 -15.86
C ALA A 8 22.48 -29.53 -16.13
N ALA A 9 21.58 -30.10 -16.93
CA ALA A 9 20.27 -29.50 -17.20
C ALA A 9 19.40 -29.40 -15.93
N LEU A 10 19.42 -30.43 -15.07
CA LEU A 10 18.67 -30.44 -13.82
C LEU A 10 19.20 -29.40 -12.82
N VAL A 11 20.53 -29.25 -12.72
CA VAL A 11 21.16 -28.23 -11.87
C VAL A 11 20.84 -26.82 -12.35
N CYS A 12 20.85 -26.57 -13.66
CA CYS A 12 20.42 -25.28 -14.21
C CYS A 12 18.94 -24.99 -13.94
N LEU A 13 18.08 -26.00 -13.98
CA LEU A 13 16.65 -25.86 -13.66
C LEU A 13 16.43 -25.54 -12.17
N LEU A 14 17.17 -26.17 -11.27
CA LEU A 14 17.12 -25.81 -9.84
C LEU A 14 17.64 -24.39 -9.59
N ALA A 15 18.75 -24.00 -10.23
CA ALA A 15 19.30 -22.65 -10.08
C ALA A 15 18.33 -21.56 -10.57
N ALA A 16 17.56 -21.83 -11.63
CA ALA A 16 16.54 -20.92 -12.13
C ALA A 16 15.31 -20.76 -11.20
N SER A 17 15.09 -21.70 -10.27
CA SER A 17 13.98 -21.60 -9.29
C SER A 17 14.29 -20.70 -8.09
N ILE A 18 15.54 -20.25 -7.94
CA ILE A 18 15.94 -19.28 -6.92
C ILE A 18 15.66 -17.87 -7.47
N THR A 19 14.40 -17.55 -7.74
CA THR A 19 14.01 -16.17 -8.06
C THR A 19 13.94 -15.39 -6.76
N ASN A 20 14.59 -14.23 -6.74
CA ASN A 20 14.56 -13.35 -5.58
C ASN A 20 13.14 -12.75 -5.50
N GLN A 21 12.31 -13.25 -4.58
CA GLN A 21 10.99 -12.69 -4.33
C GLN A 21 11.19 -11.28 -3.76
N ALA A 22 10.99 -10.27 -4.59
CA ALA A 22 11.06 -8.89 -4.16
C ALA A 22 9.76 -8.53 -3.44
N SER A 23 9.74 -8.68 -2.12
CA SER A 23 8.70 -8.13 -1.27
C SER A 23 8.71 -6.61 -1.36
N ALA A 24 7.55 -6.03 -1.68
CA ALA A 24 7.36 -4.60 -1.83
C ALA A 24 6.08 -4.17 -1.12
N HIS A 25 6.24 -3.35 -0.09
CA HIS A 25 5.12 -2.70 0.59
C HIS A 25 4.52 -1.61 -0.28
N PHE A 26 3.20 -1.47 -0.25
CA PHE A 26 2.45 -0.40 -0.90
C PHE A 26 1.47 0.23 0.09
N LEU A 27 1.11 1.49 -0.15
CA LEU A 27 0.05 2.16 0.59
C LEU A 27 -1.30 1.81 -0.03
N TRP A 28 -2.22 1.32 0.78
CA TRP A 28 -3.56 0.92 0.38
C TRP A 28 -4.61 1.73 1.12
N LEU A 29 -5.56 2.32 0.39
CA LEU A 29 -6.74 2.94 0.98
C LEU A 29 -7.93 2.00 0.79
N LEU A 30 -8.51 1.53 1.90
CA LEU A 30 -9.64 0.60 1.89
C LEU A 30 -10.86 1.23 2.56
N PRO A 31 -11.89 1.63 1.78
CA PRO A 31 -13.15 2.11 2.33
C PRO A 31 -13.91 0.98 3.04
N GLN A 32 -14.25 1.20 4.30
CA GLN A 32 -15.07 0.30 5.13
C GLN A 32 -16.52 0.79 5.15
N VAL A 33 -17.43 -0.06 4.69
CA VAL A 33 -18.86 0.23 4.65
C VAL A 33 -19.48 -0.19 5.98
N GLU A 34 -20.27 0.69 6.60
CA GLU A 34 -21.01 0.38 7.83
C GLU A 34 -22.52 0.51 7.56
N GLY A 35 -23.23 -0.63 7.58
CA GLY A 35 -24.67 -0.69 7.32
C GLY A 35 -25.05 -0.39 5.86
N LYS A 36 -26.19 0.27 5.64
CA LYS A 36 -26.72 0.61 4.29
C LYS A 36 -26.13 1.91 3.72
N ASN A 37 -25.34 2.64 4.50
CA ASN A 37 -24.76 3.91 4.08
C ASN A 37 -23.29 3.70 3.68
N ASN A 38 -22.82 4.62 2.84
CA ASN A 38 -21.50 4.59 2.21
C ASN A 38 -20.35 4.55 3.23
N ALA A 39 -19.09 4.53 2.74
CA ALA A 39 -17.90 4.35 3.58
C ALA A 39 -17.93 5.18 4.88
N ALA A 40 -18.04 4.50 6.02
CA ALA A 40 -18.06 5.12 7.34
C ALA A 40 -16.64 5.44 7.83
N LYS A 41 -15.66 4.70 7.29
CA LYS A 41 -14.24 4.80 7.61
C LYS A 41 -13.44 4.46 6.37
N VAL A 42 -12.29 5.08 6.18
CA VAL A 42 -11.31 4.64 5.17
C VAL A 42 -10.04 4.27 5.91
N GLN A 43 -9.64 3.02 5.80
CA GLN A 43 -8.41 2.50 6.40
C GLN A 43 -7.23 2.68 5.46
N LEU A 44 -6.07 2.93 6.05
CA LEU A 44 -4.78 2.96 5.39
C LEU A 44 -3.96 1.79 5.92
N TYR A 45 -3.56 0.93 4.99
CA TYR A 45 -2.62 -0.18 5.22
C TYR A 45 -1.31 0.08 4.49
N PHE A 46 -0.23 -0.49 5.01
CA PHE A 46 1.08 -0.46 4.38
C PHE A 46 1.64 -1.88 4.35
N GLY A 47 1.62 -2.51 3.17
CA GLY A 47 1.79 -3.95 3.03
C GLY A 47 1.79 -4.38 1.57
N GLU A 48 2.04 -5.66 1.32
CA GLU A 48 1.87 -6.24 -0.02
C GLU A 48 0.39 -6.31 -0.44
N ALA A 49 -0.51 -6.34 0.53
CA ALA A 49 -1.95 -6.39 0.35
C ALA A 49 -2.66 -5.32 1.20
N ALA A 50 -3.94 -5.09 0.90
CA ALA A 50 -4.80 -4.16 1.62
C ALA A 50 -5.32 -4.75 2.94
N GLU A 51 -4.42 -5.25 3.78
CA GLU A 51 -4.69 -5.91 5.05
C GLU A 51 -3.65 -5.53 6.12
N PRO A 52 -3.90 -5.81 7.41
CA PRO A 52 -2.90 -5.62 8.47
C PRO A 52 -1.57 -6.29 8.16
N ASP A 53 -0.48 -5.57 8.42
CA ASP A 53 0.90 -6.05 8.36
C ASP A 53 1.62 -5.53 9.62
N ASP A 54 2.91 -5.20 9.58
CA ASP A 54 3.65 -4.65 10.72
C ASP A 54 3.18 -3.22 11.13
N PRO A 55 2.58 -3.04 12.32
CA PRO A 55 2.10 -1.74 12.79
C PRO A 55 3.22 -0.73 13.05
N ASP A 56 4.47 -1.17 13.28
CA ASP A 56 5.59 -0.25 13.47
C ASP A 56 5.92 0.53 12.19
N LEU A 57 5.63 -0.05 11.02
CA LEU A 57 5.79 0.60 9.72
C LEU A 57 4.76 1.72 9.50
N LEU A 58 3.67 1.78 10.28
CA LEU A 58 2.66 2.82 10.21
C LEU A 58 3.04 4.10 10.96
N LYS A 59 3.94 4.01 11.95
CA LYS A 59 4.42 5.17 12.74
C LYS A 59 4.91 6.34 11.88
N PRO A 60 5.79 6.15 10.87
CA PRO A 60 6.24 7.24 10.01
C PRO A 60 5.14 7.81 9.10
N LEU A 61 4.04 7.09 8.90
CA LEU A 61 2.95 7.47 7.99
C LEU A 61 1.90 8.39 8.64
N THR A 62 1.95 8.58 9.97
CA THR A 62 0.97 9.38 10.73
C THR A 62 0.87 10.84 10.30
N GLY A 63 1.93 11.41 9.72
CA GLY A 63 1.94 12.79 9.20
C GLY A 63 1.32 12.97 7.82
N ILE A 64 0.92 11.88 7.15
CA ILE A 64 0.37 11.93 5.79
C ILE A 64 -1.09 12.39 5.82
N LYS A 65 -1.50 13.06 4.75
CA LYS A 65 -2.90 13.48 4.55
C LYS A 65 -3.56 12.65 3.47
N VAL A 66 -4.79 12.23 3.74
CA VAL A 66 -5.69 11.64 2.74
C VAL A 66 -6.56 12.74 2.18
N TRP A 67 -6.71 12.81 0.86
CA TRP A 67 -7.69 13.66 0.22
C TRP A 67 -8.94 12.87 -0.18
N GLU A 68 -10.09 13.52 -0.11
CA GLU A 68 -11.36 13.07 -0.65
C GLU A 68 -11.76 14.02 -1.77
N LYS A 69 -12.16 13.49 -2.93
CA LYS A 69 -12.75 14.28 -4.00
C LYS A 69 -14.26 14.36 -3.80
N ASN A 70 -14.75 15.52 -3.37
CA ASN A 70 -16.17 15.73 -3.13
C ASN A 70 -16.97 15.86 -4.43
N ALA A 71 -18.30 15.88 -4.32
CA ALA A 71 -19.22 15.99 -5.47
C ALA A 71 -19.04 17.26 -6.31
N LYS A 72 -18.43 18.32 -5.75
CA LYS A 72 -18.10 19.56 -6.46
C LYS A 72 -16.72 19.53 -7.12
N GLY A 73 -16.02 18.40 -7.04
CA GLY A 73 -14.68 18.20 -7.59
C GLY A 73 -13.54 18.82 -6.78
N LYS A 74 -13.81 19.38 -5.60
CA LYS A 74 -12.80 19.91 -4.68
C LYS A 74 -12.20 18.77 -3.85
N LEU A 75 -10.92 18.92 -3.52
CA LEU A 75 -10.20 18.00 -2.64
C LEU A 75 -10.25 18.52 -1.21
N ASP A 76 -10.95 17.78 -0.35
CA ASP A 76 -10.96 18.00 1.09
C ASP A 76 -9.96 17.06 1.75
N THR A 77 -9.18 17.53 2.72
CA THR A 77 -8.07 16.76 3.31
C THR A 77 -8.34 16.34 4.74
N TYR A 78 -8.00 15.10 5.06
CA TYR A 78 -8.14 14.50 6.37
C TYR A 78 -6.77 14.14 6.94
N SER A 79 -6.62 14.36 8.24
CA SER A 79 -5.47 13.85 8.99
C SER A 79 -5.76 12.41 9.42
N LEU A 80 -4.74 11.55 9.35
CA LEU A 80 -4.84 10.16 9.76
C LEU A 80 -4.96 10.05 11.28
N THR A 81 -5.82 9.15 11.73
CA THR A 81 -5.96 8.72 13.13
C THR A 81 -5.39 7.32 13.28
N ALA A 82 -4.66 7.06 14.37
CA ALA A 82 -4.14 5.73 14.67
C ALA A 82 -5.27 4.80 15.17
N GLY A 83 -5.35 3.60 14.61
CA GLY A 83 -6.02 2.45 15.18
C GLY A 83 -5.00 1.39 15.58
N ASP A 84 -5.49 0.20 15.94
CA ASP A 84 -4.63 -0.90 16.42
C ASP A 84 -3.69 -1.40 15.31
N ASP A 85 -4.25 -1.80 14.16
CA ASP A 85 -3.49 -2.39 13.04
C ASP A 85 -3.58 -1.58 11.74
N SER A 86 -4.07 -0.34 11.81
CA SER A 86 -4.23 0.53 10.64
C SER A 86 -4.26 2.00 11.03
N LEU A 87 -3.94 2.88 10.08
CA LEU A 87 -4.32 4.29 10.18
C LEU A 87 -5.69 4.48 9.51
N PHE A 88 -6.44 5.51 9.87
CA PHE A 88 -7.75 5.74 9.25
C PHE A 88 -8.19 7.19 9.22
N ILE A 89 -9.17 7.47 8.37
CA ILE A 89 -9.97 8.69 8.38
C ILE A 89 -11.45 8.35 8.49
N THR A 90 -12.22 9.28 9.03
CA THR A 90 -13.69 9.21 9.07
C THR A 90 -14.22 10.36 8.21
N PRO A 91 -14.82 10.08 7.04
CA PRO A 91 -15.35 11.13 6.17
C PRO A 91 -16.47 11.92 6.86
N GLU A 92 -16.58 13.21 6.54
CA GLU A 92 -17.63 14.10 7.07
C GLU A 92 -18.52 14.66 5.94
N PRO A 93 -19.86 14.49 6.01
CA PRO A 93 -20.60 13.74 7.03
C PRO A 93 -20.35 12.23 6.96
N LYS A 94 -20.50 11.51 8.07
CA LYS A 94 -20.31 10.05 8.11
C LYS A 94 -21.18 9.37 7.04
N GLY A 95 -20.59 8.46 6.27
CA GLY A 95 -21.28 7.79 5.17
C GLY A 95 -21.52 8.67 3.94
N ALA A 96 -20.70 9.72 3.75
CA ALA A 96 -20.67 10.57 2.56
C ALA A 96 -20.30 9.78 1.29
N GLY A 97 -21.29 9.13 0.67
CA GLY A 97 -21.24 8.70 -0.73
C GLY A 97 -20.12 7.74 -1.14
N ARG A 98 -20.14 7.39 -2.44
CA ARG A 98 -18.99 6.79 -3.14
C ARG A 98 -18.04 7.94 -3.53
N ALA A 99 -17.31 8.47 -2.56
CA ALA A 99 -16.26 9.44 -2.83
C ALA A 99 -14.95 8.73 -3.24
N ALA A 100 -14.17 9.37 -4.09
CA ALA A 100 -12.83 8.89 -4.43
C ALA A 100 -11.84 9.42 -3.39
N TYR A 101 -11.01 8.54 -2.85
CA TYR A 101 -9.98 8.89 -1.87
C TYR A 101 -8.61 8.66 -2.46
N GLY A 102 -7.65 9.46 -2.04
CA GLY A 102 -6.27 9.18 -2.36
C GLY A 102 -5.28 9.86 -1.46
N LEU A 103 -4.02 9.48 -1.63
CA LEU A 103 -2.88 10.12 -0.99
C LEU A 103 -1.67 10.04 -1.91
N SER A 104 -0.70 10.88 -1.62
CA SER A 104 0.66 10.76 -2.14
C SER A 104 1.63 10.83 -0.98
N HIS A 105 2.64 9.98 -1.00
CA HIS A 105 3.69 9.97 0.00
C HIS A 105 5.04 9.68 -0.63
N THR A 106 6.01 10.54 -0.36
CA THR A 106 7.39 10.40 -0.83
C THR A 106 8.24 9.93 0.34
N TYR A 107 8.71 8.67 0.30
CA TYR A 107 9.62 8.12 1.32
C TYR A 107 11.04 8.67 1.20
N GLY A 108 11.39 9.23 0.04
CA GLY A 108 12.70 9.83 -0.21
C GLY A 108 13.60 8.97 -1.10
N VAL A 109 14.87 9.31 -1.16
CA VAL A 109 15.86 8.59 -1.98
C VAL A 109 16.30 7.34 -1.24
N ILE A 110 16.09 6.19 -1.86
CA ILE A 110 16.51 4.88 -1.34
C ILE A 110 17.63 4.36 -2.23
N THR A 111 18.62 3.73 -1.60
CA THR A 111 19.70 3.03 -2.30
C THR A 111 19.40 1.53 -2.29
N ARG A 112 19.35 0.89 -3.47
CA ARG A 112 19.29 -0.57 -3.60
C ARG A 112 20.45 -1.03 -4.49
N GLY A 113 21.43 -1.68 -3.89
CA GLY A 113 22.69 -1.99 -4.57
C GLY A 113 23.41 -0.70 -4.95
N GLU A 114 23.76 -0.56 -6.24
CA GLU A 114 24.43 0.63 -6.78
C GLU A 114 23.47 1.71 -7.28
N SER A 115 22.15 1.46 -7.24
CA SER A 115 21.14 2.36 -7.78
C SER A 115 20.48 3.19 -6.68
N GLN A 116 20.34 4.50 -6.92
CA GLN A 116 19.55 5.41 -6.11
C GLN A 116 18.26 5.79 -6.84
N PHE A 117 17.13 5.73 -6.14
CA PHE A 117 15.83 6.13 -6.70
C PHE A 117 14.95 6.79 -5.64
N LEU A 118 14.10 7.71 -6.08
CA LEU A 118 13.09 8.34 -5.24
C LEU A 118 11.87 7.40 -5.14
N LEU A 119 11.57 6.92 -3.93
CA LEU A 119 10.37 6.12 -3.70
C LEU A 119 9.17 7.03 -3.41
N GLN A 120 8.17 6.96 -4.28
CA GLN A 120 6.91 7.67 -4.14
C GLN A 120 5.73 6.71 -4.28
N TYR A 121 4.87 6.68 -3.27
CA TYR A 121 3.64 5.92 -3.27
C TYR A 121 2.46 6.81 -3.60
N TYR A 122 1.55 6.27 -4.41
CA TYR A 122 0.25 6.83 -4.69
C TYR A 122 -0.80 5.76 -4.39
N ALA A 123 -1.75 6.07 -3.52
CA ALA A 123 -2.91 5.23 -3.29
C ALA A 123 -4.16 5.97 -3.78
N LYS A 124 -5.03 5.28 -4.51
CA LYS A 124 -6.32 5.78 -5.00
C LYS A 124 -7.35 4.66 -4.98
N THR A 125 -8.59 4.98 -4.68
CA THR A 125 -9.75 4.06 -4.74
C THR A 125 -10.94 4.72 -5.42
#